data_AF-A0A7X9JD23-F1
#
_entry.id   AF-A0A7X9JD23-F1
#
_cell.length_a   1.000
_cell.length_b   1.000
_cell.length_c   1.000
_cell.angle_alpha   90.00
_cell.angle_beta   90.00
_cell.angle_gamma   90.00
#
_symmetry.space_group_name_H-M   'P 1'
#
loop_
_entity.id
_entity.type
_entity.pdbx_description
1 polymer ?
#
loop_
_entity_poly.entity_id
_entity_poly.type
_entity_poly.pdbx_seq_one_letter_code
_entity_poly.pdbx_strand_id
1 'polypeptide(L)'
;MIKIQKKSIVLISAVFLAAFVFSGCGIGGREEAQNKINSLEEQNRQQQEELEKLKSAENARTENEQQAKKTDCEQRLKNAQDSLADSQRKFGEYQVVYDYVKNDACPKEKTKLCETICYSDCLKDNGCTKSSCSGKIKDECRKRHEKNLDIIGQELRNQTESVKRGEIKLQSIKDECAQYLN
;
A
#
# COMPACT_ATOMS: atom_id res chain seq x y z
N MET A 1 -14.19 14.97 12.12
CA MET A 1 -14.19 16.30 12.76
C MET A 1 -15.60 16.60 13.27
N ILE A 2 -15.91 16.18 14.49
CA ILE A 2 -17.25 16.25 15.06
C ILE A 2 -17.43 17.65 15.68
N LYS A 3 -18.14 18.54 14.97
CA LYS A 3 -18.64 19.82 15.53
C LYS A 3 -19.82 19.54 16.46
N ILE A 4 -19.56 18.98 17.66
CA ILE A 4 -20.57 18.97 18.73
C ILE A 4 -20.70 20.41 19.25
N GLN A 5 -21.79 21.01 18.80
CA GLN A 5 -22.49 22.20 19.28
C GLN A 5 -22.15 22.60 20.74
N LYS A 6 -21.22 23.55 20.91
CA LYS A 6 -20.96 24.30 22.16
C LYS A 6 -22.18 25.09 22.70
N LYS A 7 -23.31 25.10 21.98
CA LYS A 7 -24.50 25.89 22.33
C LYS A 7 -25.46 25.21 23.30
N SER A 8 -25.40 23.88 23.46
CA SER A 8 -26.39 23.16 24.28
C SER A 8 -26.08 23.12 25.78
N ILE A 9 -24.81 23.28 26.18
CA ILE A 9 -24.40 23.18 27.59
C ILE A 9 -24.74 24.47 28.37
N VAL A 10 -24.72 25.63 27.72
CA VAL A 10 -25.00 26.93 28.38
C VAL A 10 -26.49 27.12 28.68
N LEU A 11 -27.38 26.50 27.90
CA LEU A 11 -28.83 26.63 28.10
C LEU A 11 -29.37 25.85 29.30
N ILE A 12 -28.72 24.74 29.69
CA ILE A 12 -29.18 23.91 30.82
C ILE A 12 -28.88 24.59 32.17
N SER A 13 -27.77 25.34 32.28
CA SER A 13 -27.45 26.09 33.51
C SER A 13 -28.38 27.28 33.77
N ALA A 14 -28.90 27.95 32.73
CA ALA A 14 -29.77 29.12 32.91
C ALA A 14 -31.19 28.75 33.36
N VAL A 15 -31.72 27.60 32.94
CA VAL A 15 -33.07 27.15 33.30
C VAL A 15 -33.17 26.69 34.76
N PHE A 16 -32.10 26.09 35.30
CA PHE A 16 -32.06 25.68 36.72
C PHE A 16 -31.92 26.84 37.69
N LEU A 17 -31.21 27.92 37.30
CA LEU A 17 -31.06 29.12 38.13
C LEU A 17 -32.35 29.95 38.20
N ALA A 18 -33.18 29.96 37.15
CA ALA A 18 -34.44 30.71 37.13
C ALA A 18 -35.56 30.03 37.96
N ALA A 19 -35.52 28.71 38.14
CA ALA A 19 -36.53 27.98 38.90
C ALA A 19 -36.41 28.15 40.44
N PHE A 20 -35.25 28.58 40.95
CA PHE A 20 -35.01 28.72 42.39
C PHE A 20 -35.32 30.13 42.95
N VAL A 21 -35.53 31.13 42.10
CA VAL A 21 -35.71 32.53 42.55
C VAL A 21 -37.19 32.86 42.86
N PHE A 22 -38.16 32.03 42.45
CA PHE A 22 -39.59 32.34 42.57
C PHE A 22 -40.37 31.61 43.68
N SER A 23 -39.76 30.71 44.46
CA SER A 23 -40.42 30.07 45.61
C SER A 23 -39.78 30.52 46.92
N GLY A 24 -40.29 31.64 47.46
CA GLY A 24 -39.94 32.13 48.79
C GLY A 24 -40.46 31.23 49.93
N CYS A 25 -39.90 31.53 51.12
CA CYS A 25 -40.25 31.09 52.48
C CYS A 25 -39.66 29.78 53.02
N GLY A 26 -38.57 29.91 53.79
CA GLY A 26 -38.15 28.95 54.80
C GLY A 26 -36.69 29.13 55.22
N ILE A 27 -36.45 29.63 56.44
CA ILE A 27 -35.10 29.77 57.03
C ILE A 27 -34.40 28.40 57.23
N GLY A 28 -35.09 27.27 56.99
CA GLY A 28 -34.53 25.92 56.92
C GLY A 28 -34.16 25.39 55.52
N GLY A 29 -34.51 26.09 54.43
CA GLY A 29 -34.25 25.62 53.05
C GLY A 29 -32.93 26.07 52.44
N ARG A 30 -32.20 26.98 53.11
CA ARG A 30 -30.94 27.56 52.61
C ARG A 30 -29.78 26.59 52.73
N GLU A 31 -29.75 25.81 53.80
CA GLU A 31 -28.74 24.77 54.03
C GLU A 31 -28.96 23.57 53.11
N GLU A 32 -30.21 23.16 52.90
CA GLU A 32 -30.56 22.11 51.94
C GLU A 32 -30.26 22.52 50.50
N ALA A 33 -30.56 23.77 50.11
CA ALA A 33 -30.18 24.31 48.80
C ALA A 33 -28.65 24.38 48.63
N GLN A 34 -27.91 24.82 49.65
CA GLN A 34 -26.45 24.87 49.61
C GLN A 34 -25.83 23.47 49.53
N ASN A 35 -26.35 22.50 50.28
CA ASN A 35 -25.91 21.10 50.23
C ASN A 35 -26.17 20.50 48.83
N LYS A 36 -27.28 20.87 48.19
CA LYS A 36 -27.60 20.43 46.83
C LYS A 36 -26.69 21.08 45.78
N ILE A 37 -26.34 22.36 45.94
CA ILE A 37 -25.36 23.05 45.10
C ILE A 37 -23.98 22.40 45.24
N ASN A 38 -23.51 22.19 46.47
CA ASN A 38 -22.22 21.54 46.72
C ASN A 38 -22.16 20.12 46.14
N SER A 39 -23.26 19.35 46.26
CA SER A 39 -23.36 18.02 45.65
C SER A 39 -23.33 18.07 44.12
N LEU A 40 -23.96 19.08 43.50
CA LEU A 40 -23.95 19.25 42.05
C LEU A 40 -22.57 19.72 41.55
N GLU A 41 -21.89 20.59 42.30
CA GLU A 41 -20.52 21.00 41.99
C GLU A 41 -19.55 19.83 42.06
N GLU A 42 -19.67 18.97 43.08
CA GLU A 42 -18.84 17.78 43.21
C GLU A 42 -19.12 16.77 42.08
N GLN A 43 -20.39 16.55 41.73
CA GLN A 43 -20.75 15.70 40.59
C GLN A 43 -20.21 16.26 39.27
N ASN A 44 -20.29 17.58 39.07
CA ASN A 44 -19.77 18.22 37.86
C ASN A 44 -18.24 18.11 37.79
N ARG A 45 -17.54 18.27 38.92
CA ARG A 45 -16.09 18.06 39.01
C ARG A 45 -15.70 16.63 38.65
N GLN A 46 -16.38 15.64 39.24
CA GLN A 46 -16.14 14.22 38.95
C GLN A 46 -16.41 13.88 37.48
N GLN A 47 -17.49 14.41 36.91
CA GLN A 47 -17.81 14.25 35.49
C GLN A 47 -16.76 14.89 34.59
N GLN A 48 -16.23 16.07 34.94
CA GLN A 48 -15.16 16.71 34.18
C GLN A 48 -13.87 15.89 34.20
N GLU A 49 -13.47 15.38 35.37
CA GLU A 49 -12.29 14.51 35.51
C GLU A 49 -12.44 13.21 34.71
N GLU A 50 -13.62 12.59 34.72
CA GLU A 50 -13.92 11.39 33.93
C GLU A 50 -13.88 11.69 32.43
N LEU A 51 -14.43 12.83 32.01
CA LEU A 51 -14.45 13.24 30.61
C LEU A 51 -13.04 13.57 30.09
N GLU A 52 -12.17 14.16 30.92
CA GLU A 52 -10.76 14.37 30.59
C GLU A 52 -10.00 13.04 30.45
N LYS A 53 -10.23 12.07 31.34
CA LYS A 53 -9.65 10.73 31.24
C LYS A 53 -10.08 10.02 29.96
N LEU A 54 -11.38 10.03 29.67
CA LEU A 54 -11.94 9.41 28.46
C LEU A 54 -11.37 10.06 27.20
N LYS A 55 -11.32 11.39 27.16
CA LYS A 55 -10.76 12.14 26.03
C LYS A 55 -9.28 11.84 25.82
N SER A 56 -8.50 11.75 26.89
CA SER A 56 -7.08 11.37 26.81
C SER A 56 -6.90 9.94 26.27
N ALA A 57 -7.68 8.98 26.78
CA ALA A 57 -7.65 7.60 26.31
C ALA A 57 -8.11 7.45 24.85
N GLU A 58 -9.16 8.16 24.44
CA GLU A 58 -9.64 8.16 23.05
C GLU A 58 -8.61 8.76 22.10
N ASN A 59 -7.97 9.87 22.49
CA ASN A 59 -6.92 10.50 21.70
C ASN A 59 -5.73 9.54 21.52
N ALA A 60 -5.23 8.95 22.61
CA ALA A 60 -4.11 8.01 22.55
C ALA A 60 -4.45 6.77 21.70
N ARG A 61 -5.69 6.27 21.80
CA ARG A 61 -6.16 5.16 20.94
C ARG A 61 -6.19 5.57 19.47
N THR A 62 -6.71 6.75 19.16
CA THR A 62 -6.79 7.26 17.78
C THR A 62 -5.40 7.45 17.18
N GLU A 63 -4.46 8.01 17.94
CA GLU A 63 -3.07 8.18 17.53
C GLU A 63 -2.40 6.82 17.27
N ASN A 64 -2.57 5.85 18.16
CA ASN A 64 -2.04 4.50 17.98
C ASN A 64 -2.63 3.80 16.74
N GLU A 65 -3.95 3.91 16.52
CA GLU A 65 -4.60 3.35 15.33
C GLU A 65 -4.11 4.02 14.03
N GLN A 66 -3.91 5.34 14.04
CA GLN A 66 -3.35 6.05 12.89
C GLN A 66 -1.90 5.63 12.61
N GLN A 67 -1.08 5.52 13.64
CA GLN A 67 0.31 5.10 13.51
C GLN A 67 0.42 3.67 12.98
N ALA A 68 -0.41 2.74 13.48
CA ALA A 68 -0.45 1.36 12.98
C ALA A 68 -0.83 1.30 11.49
N LYS A 69 -1.83 2.08 11.07
CA LYS A 69 -2.22 2.17 9.65
C LYS A 69 -1.14 2.78 8.79
N LYS A 70 -0.43 3.80 9.28
CA LYS A 70 0.71 4.39 8.58
C LYS A 70 1.81 3.35 8.34
N THR A 71 2.21 2.62 9.38
CA THR A 71 3.24 1.58 9.27
C THR A 71 2.82 0.44 8.32
N ASP A 72 1.57 -0.02 8.37
CA ASP A 72 1.05 -0.99 7.39
C ASP A 72 1.18 -0.47 5.95
N CYS A 73 0.75 0.78 5.73
CA CYS A 73 0.82 1.44 4.44
C CYS A 73 2.26 1.59 3.92
N GLU A 74 3.19 2.02 4.76
CA GLU A 74 4.63 2.12 4.41
C GLU A 74 5.18 0.76 3.98
N GLN A 75 4.88 -0.30 4.73
CA GLN A 75 5.37 -1.64 4.44
C GLN A 75 4.78 -2.20 3.13
N ARG A 76 3.47 -2.04 2.92
CA ARG A 76 2.80 -2.49 1.70
C ARG A 76 3.30 -1.72 0.47
N LEU A 77 3.53 -0.43 0.60
CA LEU A 77 4.07 0.41 -0.46
C LEU A 77 5.47 -0.05 -0.84
N LYS A 78 6.36 -0.24 0.15
CA LYS A 78 7.72 -0.74 -0.09
C LYS A 78 7.71 -2.10 -0.78
N ASN A 79 6.93 -3.05 -0.27
CA ASN A 79 6.83 -4.38 -0.87
C ASN A 79 6.34 -4.34 -2.33
N ALA A 80 5.39 -3.45 -2.64
CA ALA A 80 4.90 -3.25 -4.00
C ALA A 80 5.95 -2.61 -4.92
N GLN A 81 6.71 -1.64 -4.42
CA GLN A 81 7.83 -1.03 -5.14
C GLN A 81 8.94 -2.05 -5.44
N ASP A 82 9.35 -2.84 -4.45
CA ASP A 82 10.38 -3.87 -4.60
C ASP A 82 9.93 -4.94 -5.61
N SER A 83 8.67 -5.36 -5.54
CA SER A 83 8.10 -6.34 -6.49
C SER A 83 8.03 -5.80 -7.93
N LEU A 84 7.69 -4.52 -8.10
CA LEU A 84 7.66 -3.88 -9.41
C LEU A 84 9.08 -3.74 -9.97
N ALA A 85 10.05 -3.34 -9.16
CA ALA A 85 11.44 -3.22 -9.56
C ALA A 85 12.03 -4.58 -10.01
N ASP A 86 11.73 -5.67 -9.30
CA ASP A 86 12.15 -7.02 -9.73
C ASP A 86 11.51 -7.43 -11.06
N SER A 87 10.23 -7.11 -11.25
CA SER A 87 9.51 -7.39 -12.51
C SER A 87 10.10 -6.61 -13.69
N GLN A 88 10.44 -5.32 -13.48
CA GLN A 88 11.07 -4.47 -14.49
C GLN A 88 12.49 -4.97 -14.84
N ARG A 89 13.26 -5.40 -13.83
CA ARG A 89 14.59 -6.01 -14.06
C ARG A 89 14.47 -7.27 -14.91
N LYS A 90 13.58 -8.19 -14.56
CA LYS A 90 13.33 -9.42 -15.33
C LYS A 90 12.87 -9.12 -16.75
N PHE A 91 11.95 -8.17 -16.92
CA PHE A 91 11.53 -7.71 -18.24
C PHE A 91 12.73 -7.25 -19.08
N GLY A 92 13.61 -6.41 -18.52
CA GLY A 92 14.83 -5.97 -19.21
C GLY A 92 15.77 -7.11 -19.59
N GLU A 93 15.96 -8.08 -18.69
CA GLU A 93 16.77 -9.28 -18.97
C GLU A 93 16.21 -10.11 -20.13
N TYR A 94 14.90 -10.38 -20.13
CA TYR A 94 14.24 -11.10 -21.22
C TYR A 94 14.22 -10.31 -22.52
N GLN A 95 14.08 -8.98 -22.46
CA GLN A 95 14.09 -8.12 -23.64
C GLN A 95 15.45 -8.18 -24.32
N VAL A 96 16.54 -8.07 -23.56
CA VAL A 96 17.91 -8.17 -24.06
C VAL A 96 18.15 -9.55 -24.70
N VAL A 97 17.74 -10.63 -24.04
CA VAL A 97 17.87 -11.99 -24.58
C VAL A 97 17.05 -12.16 -25.87
N TYR A 98 15.81 -11.65 -25.89
CA TYR A 98 14.96 -11.69 -27.07
C TYR A 98 15.60 -10.97 -28.25
N ASP A 99 16.15 -9.78 -28.04
CA ASP A 99 16.81 -9.00 -29.08
C ASP A 99 18.08 -9.69 -29.60
N TYR A 100 18.88 -10.32 -28.73
CA TYR A 100 20.03 -11.11 -29.17
C TYR A 100 19.63 -12.30 -30.03
N VAL A 101 18.62 -13.06 -29.59
CA VAL A 101 18.16 -14.23 -30.33
C VAL A 101 17.54 -13.79 -31.64
N LYS A 102 16.64 -12.81 -31.64
CA LYS A 102 16.00 -12.30 -32.86
C LYS A 102 16.99 -11.85 -33.93
N ASN A 103 18.12 -11.28 -33.53
CA ASN A 103 19.16 -10.78 -34.44
C ASN A 103 20.28 -11.80 -34.71
N ASP A 104 20.18 -13.04 -34.21
CA ASP A 104 21.24 -14.07 -34.24
C ASP A 104 22.60 -13.53 -33.72
N ALA A 105 22.53 -12.62 -32.75
CA ALA A 105 23.65 -11.86 -32.20
C ALA A 105 23.98 -12.32 -30.76
N CYS A 106 23.91 -13.62 -30.48
CA CYS A 106 24.21 -14.15 -29.15
C CYS A 106 25.68 -13.85 -28.75
N PRO A 107 25.92 -13.06 -27.69
CA PRO A 107 27.27 -12.81 -27.22
C PRO A 107 27.88 -14.10 -26.69
N LYS A 108 29.18 -14.31 -26.94
CA LYS A 108 29.94 -15.44 -26.38
C LYS A 108 30.07 -15.38 -24.86
N GLU A 109 29.96 -14.18 -24.29
CA GLU A 109 29.99 -13.95 -22.85
C GLU A 109 28.57 -14.14 -22.29
N LYS A 110 28.43 -15.33 -21.70
CA LYS A 110 27.23 -15.97 -21.18
C LYS A 110 26.36 -15.05 -20.31
N THR A 111 25.23 -14.59 -20.84
CA THR A 111 24.02 -14.67 -20.02
C THR A 111 23.65 -16.15 -19.95
N LYS A 112 23.42 -16.71 -18.75
CA LYS A 112 22.97 -18.12 -18.59
C LYS A 112 21.73 -18.45 -19.44
N LEU A 113 21.00 -17.40 -19.84
CA LEU A 113 19.81 -17.45 -20.68
C LEU A 113 20.09 -17.58 -22.18
N CYS A 114 21.33 -17.42 -22.69
CA CYS A 114 21.63 -17.44 -24.14
C CYS A 114 22.40 -18.69 -24.63
N GLU A 115 22.88 -19.57 -23.74
CA GLU A 115 23.63 -20.76 -24.16
C GLU A 115 22.76 -21.67 -25.05
N THR A 116 23.22 -21.95 -26.28
CA THR A 116 22.61 -22.88 -27.25
C THR A 116 21.25 -22.49 -27.83
N ILE A 117 20.96 -21.18 -27.89
CA ILE A 117 19.67 -20.67 -28.35
C ILE A 117 19.73 -20.14 -29.79
N CYS A 118 20.85 -19.55 -30.19
CA CYS A 118 21.02 -18.93 -31.49
C CYS A 118 21.17 -19.95 -32.63
N TYR A 119 20.75 -19.51 -33.83
CA TYR A 119 20.88 -20.30 -35.05
C TYR A 119 22.36 -20.60 -35.33
N SER A 120 23.20 -19.57 -35.23
CA SER A 120 24.64 -19.67 -35.45
C SER A 120 25.34 -20.64 -34.49
N ASP A 121 24.92 -20.72 -33.23
CA ASP A 121 25.49 -21.66 -32.26
C ASP A 121 25.06 -23.09 -32.55
N CYS A 122 23.80 -23.31 -32.94
CA CYS A 122 23.35 -24.62 -33.38
C CYS A 122 24.16 -25.15 -34.59
N LEU A 123 24.51 -24.27 -35.54
CA LEU A 123 25.38 -24.66 -36.66
C LEU A 123 26.79 -25.06 -36.18
N LYS A 124 27.38 -24.30 -35.26
CA LYS A 124 28.70 -24.59 -34.69
C LYS A 124 28.70 -25.91 -33.91
N ASP A 125 27.65 -26.20 -33.17
CA ASP A 125 27.49 -27.47 -32.43
C ASP A 125 27.47 -28.67 -33.39
N ASN A 126 27.00 -28.47 -34.63
CA ASN A 126 27.04 -29.45 -35.71
C ASN A 126 28.37 -29.42 -36.51
N GLY A 127 29.37 -28.68 -36.05
CA GLY A 127 30.72 -28.63 -36.63
C GLY A 127 30.79 -27.90 -37.98
N CYS A 128 29.82 -27.06 -38.32
CA CYS A 128 29.75 -26.42 -39.63
C CYS A 128 29.33 -24.94 -39.55
N THR A 129 29.43 -24.24 -40.67
CA THR A 129 29.07 -22.82 -40.79
C THR A 129 27.85 -22.66 -41.70
N LYS A 130 27.28 -21.45 -41.76
CA LYS A 130 26.14 -21.16 -42.65
C LYS A 130 26.41 -21.50 -44.12
N SER A 131 27.66 -21.42 -44.58
CA SER A 131 28.03 -21.81 -45.95
C SER A 131 28.32 -23.31 -46.08
N SER A 132 28.85 -23.98 -45.06
CA SER A 132 29.28 -25.39 -45.15
C SER A 132 28.27 -26.43 -44.65
N CYS A 133 27.26 -26.05 -43.86
CA CYS A 133 26.26 -27.01 -43.37
C CYS A 133 25.32 -27.50 -44.47
N SER A 134 24.92 -28.77 -44.37
CA SER A 134 23.88 -29.36 -45.22
C SER A 134 22.52 -28.66 -45.04
N GLY A 135 21.64 -28.76 -46.05
CA GLY A 135 20.29 -28.19 -45.98
C GLY A 135 19.49 -28.71 -44.77
N LYS A 136 19.59 -30.02 -44.49
CA LYS A 136 18.90 -30.65 -43.36
C LYS A 136 19.30 -30.05 -42.01
N ILE A 137 20.61 -29.88 -41.76
CA ILE A 137 21.11 -29.28 -40.52
C ILE A 137 20.65 -27.81 -40.40
N LYS A 138 20.69 -27.07 -41.51
CA LYS A 138 20.22 -25.67 -41.53
C LYS A 138 18.74 -25.57 -41.17
N ASP A 139 17.90 -26.47 -41.67
CA ASP A 139 16.47 -26.47 -41.40
C ASP A 139 16.16 -26.85 -39.95
N GLU A 140 16.87 -27.87 -39.41
CA GLU A 140 16.75 -28.25 -38.00
C GLU A 140 17.15 -27.11 -37.05
N CYS A 141 18.29 -26.46 -37.32
CA CYS A 141 18.74 -25.32 -36.52
C CYS A 141 17.80 -24.12 -36.64
N ARG A 142 17.20 -23.88 -37.81
CA ARG A 142 16.21 -22.81 -37.99
C ARG A 142 14.95 -23.07 -37.17
N LYS A 143 14.41 -24.29 -37.22
CA LYS A 143 13.23 -24.68 -36.42
C LYS A 143 13.50 -24.53 -34.93
N ARG A 144 14.69 -24.93 -34.46
CA ARG A 144 15.10 -24.76 -33.06
C ARG A 144 15.13 -23.27 -32.69
N HIS A 145 15.73 -22.45 -33.54
CA HIS A 145 15.83 -21.02 -33.35
C HIS A 145 14.45 -20.34 -33.26
N GLU A 146 13.55 -20.65 -34.18
CA GLU A 146 12.17 -20.13 -34.19
C GLU A 146 11.41 -20.53 -32.92
N LYS A 147 11.52 -21.81 -32.51
CA LYS A 147 10.91 -22.29 -31.27
C LYS A 147 11.43 -21.54 -30.05
N ASN A 148 12.74 -21.33 -29.98
CA ASN A 148 13.35 -20.59 -28.89
C ASN A 148 12.89 -19.14 -28.84
N LEU A 149 12.81 -18.48 -30.00
CA LEU A 149 12.34 -17.11 -30.11
C LEU A 149 10.88 -16.99 -29.63
N ASP A 150 10.03 -17.97 -29.94
CA ASP A 150 8.66 -18.00 -29.43
C ASP A 150 8.60 -18.16 -27.91
N ILE A 151 9.38 -19.09 -27.33
CA ILE A 151 9.45 -19.30 -25.87
C ILE A 151 9.89 -18.01 -25.16
N ILE A 152 10.96 -17.38 -25.62
CA ILE A 152 11.46 -16.13 -25.01
C ILE A 152 10.44 -15.00 -25.22
N GLY A 153 9.79 -14.95 -26.39
CA GLY A 153 8.73 -13.99 -26.66
C GLY A 153 7.51 -14.17 -25.75
N GLN A 154 7.14 -15.40 -25.39
CA GLN A 154 6.10 -15.69 -24.40
C GLN A 154 6.51 -15.19 -23.01
N GLU A 155 7.74 -15.47 -22.58
CA GLU A 155 8.23 -14.98 -21.29
C GLU A 155 8.28 -13.45 -21.23
N LEU A 156 8.73 -12.79 -22.30
CA LEU A 156 8.73 -11.32 -22.37
C LEU A 156 7.31 -10.74 -22.23
N ARG A 157 6.30 -11.37 -22.86
CA ARG A 157 4.89 -11.00 -22.67
C ARG A 157 4.43 -11.22 -21.23
N ASN A 158 4.80 -12.34 -20.62
CA ASN A 158 4.47 -12.62 -19.21
C ASN A 158 5.09 -11.59 -18.26
N GLN A 159 6.34 -11.18 -18.51
CA GLN A 159 6.99 -10.12 -17.73
C GLN A 159 6.33 -8.76 -17.97
N THR A 160 5.94 -8.44 -19.20
CA THR A 160 5.19 -7.22 -19.53
C THR A 160 3.90 -7.12 -18.71
N GLU A 161 3.11 -8.19 -18.66
CA GLU A 161 1.88 -8.23 -17.87
C GLU A 161 2.15 -8.17 -16.36
N SER A 162 3.28 -8.73 -15.91
CA SER A 162 3.68 -8.66 -14.50
C SER A 162 4.08 -7.24 -14.08
N VAL A 163 4.78 -6.50 -14.93
CA VAL A 163 5.08 -5.07 -14.73
C VAL A 163 3.78 -4.27 -14.64
N LYS A 164 2.86 -4.43 -15.61
CA LYS A 164 1.55 -3.72 -15.58
C LYS A 164 0.76 -4.01 -14.31
N ARG A 165 0.69 -5.28 -13.88
CA ARG A 165 0.03 -5.66 -12.62
C ARG A 165 0.71 -5.04 -11.41
N GLY A 166 2.04 -4.97 -11.41
CA GLY A 166 2.83 -4.30 -10.37
C GLY A 166 2.53 -2.81 -10.29
N GLU A 167 2.44 -2.12 -11.43
CA GLU A 167 2.10 -0.70 -11.51
C GLU A 167 0.69 -0.42 -10.98
N ILE A 168 -0.30 -1.21 -11.41
CA ILE A 168 -1.68 -1.10 -10.92
C ILE A 168 -1.74 -1.32 -9.40
N LYS A 169 -1.07 -2.35 -8.89
CA LYS A 169 -1.03 -2.65 -7.46
C LYS A 169 -0.37 -1.52 -6.67
N LEU A 170 0.75 -0.99 -7.17
CA LEU A 170 1.44 0.13 -6.53
C LEU A 170 0.54 1.36 -6.47
N GLN A 171 -0.18 1.67 -7.54
CA GLN A 171 -1.10 2.80 -7.58
C GLN A 171 -2.28 2.60 -6.62
N SER A 172 -2.90 1.41 -6.60
CA SER A 172 -3.98 1.08 -5.65
C SER A 172 -3.55 1.30 -4.20
N ILE A 173 -2.34 0.86 -3.83
CA ILE A 173 -1.82 1.04 -2.48
C ILE A 173 -1.59 2.53 -2.17
N LYS A 174 -1.05 3.30 -3.12
CA LYS A 174 -0.89 4.76 -2.95
C LYS A 174 -2.23 5.44 -2.71
N ASP A 175 -3.26 5.07 -3.47
CA ASP A 175 -4.60 5.66 -3.35
C ASP A 175 -5.25 5.30 -2.01
N GLU A 176 -5.18 4.03 -1.59
CA GLU A 176 -5.68 3.56 -0.29
C GLU A 176 -4.98 4.22 0.90
N CYS A 177 -3.67 4.44 0.78
CA CYS A 177 -2.80 4.91 1.84
C CYS A 177 -2.57 6.43 1.85
N ALA A 178 -3.12 7.17 0.88
CA ALA A 178 -2.90 8.60 0.73
C ALA A 178 -3.22 9.39 2.02
N GLN A 179 -4.25 8.99 2.76
CA GLN A 179 -4.66 9.63 4.00
C GLN A 179 -3.75 9.34 5.21
N TYR A 180 -2.86 8.36 5.13
CA TYR A 180 -2.00 7.92 6.24
C TYR A 180 -0.51 8.23 6.01
N LEU A 181 -0.12 8.54 4.78
CA LEU A 181 1.26 8.76 4.37
C LEU A 181 1.63 10.25 4.15
N ASN A 182 0.66 11.16 4.31
CA ASN A 182 0.87 12.62 4.22
C ASN A 182 1.30 13.21 5.56
#